data_AF-A0A820EBY8-F1
#
_entry.id   AF-A0A820EBY8-F1
#
_cell.length_a   1.000
_cell.length_b   1.000
_cell.length_c   1.000
_cell.angle_alpha   90.00
_cell.angle_beta   90.00
_cell.angle_gamma   90.00
#
_symmetry.space_group_name_H-M   'P 1'
#
loop_
_entity.id
_entity.type
_entity.pdbx_description
1 polymer ?
#
loop_
_entity_poly.entity_id
_entity_poly.type
_entity_poly.pdbx_seq_one_letter_code
_entity_poly.pdbx_strand_id
1 'polypeptide(L)'
;DEQLKTIASAGEVLVIRLFVPIETRNIPTTIPMLIVMGQNDVLFCNLLNIALSCNDANTIINREKDDYTTTIEAYVLENSGHDINLHRNARDWFQAALDWTNKYSFENCGCSK
;
A
#
# COMPACT_ATOMS: atom_id res chain seq x y z
N ASP A 1 18.58 -14.96 9.72
CA ASP A 1 17.32 -15.65 9.43
C ASP A 1 16.53 -14.78 8.46
N GLU A 2 16.29 -15.30 7.26
CA GLU A 2 15.54 -14.61 6.20
C GLU A 2 14.06 -14.40 6.56
N GLN A 3 13.58 -15.01 7.66
CA GLN A 3 12.25 -14.80 8.22
C GLN A 3 12.04 -13.43 8.89
N LEU A 4 13.11 -12.63 9.05
CA LEU A 4 13.09 -11.31 9.70
C LEU A 4 13.20 -10.13 8.70
N LYS A 5 12.91 -10.34 7.41
CA LYS A 5 12.70 -9.22 6.46
C LYS A 5 11.34 -8.53 6.65
N THR A 6 10.99 -8.37 7.92
CA THR A 6 9.90 -7.64 8.52
C THR A 6 10.62 -6.63 9.41
N ILE A 7 11.18 -5.54 8.88
CA ILE A 7 11.57 -4.45 9.79
C ILE A 7 10.33 -3.63 10.13
N ALA A 8 9.50 -4.27 10.94
CA ALA A 8 8.57 -3.64 11.85
C ALA A 8 9.04 -4.04 13.25
N SER A 9 9.56 -3.09 14.00
CA SER A 9 9.97 -3.28 15.38
C SER A 9 8.75 -3.21 16.31
N ALA A 10 8.81 -3.91 17.44
CA ALA A 10 7.78 -3.77 18.48
C ALA A 10 7.61 -2.32 18.95
N GLY A 11 8.68 -1.51 18.86
CA GLY A 11 8.65 -0.07 19.12
C GLY A 11 7.77 0.68 18.12
N GLU A 12 7.87 0.39 16.82
CA GLU A 12 7.02 1.00 15.79
C GLU A 12 5.55 0.62 15.95
N VAL A 13 5.25 -0.65 16.25
CA VAL A 13 3.87 -1.10 16.54
C VAL A 13 3.25 -0.30 17.69
N LEU A 14 4.01 -0.11 18.77
CA LEU A 14 3.54 0.60 19.96
C LEU A 14 3.34 2.11 19.68
N VAL A 15 4.27 2.73 18.94
CA VAL A 15 4.18 4.14 18.59
C VAL A 15 3.03 4.41 17.62
N ILE A 16 2.84 3.57 16.60
CA ILE A 16 1.71 3.70 15.66
C ILE A 16 0.36 3.65 16.40
N ARG A 17 0.19 2.73 17.36
CA ARG A 17 -1.03 2.63 18.19
C ARG A 17 -1.29 3.87 19.03
N LEU A 18 -0.24 4.56 19.49
CA LEU A 18 -0.36 5.68 20.41
C LEU A 18 -0.51 7.03 19.70
N PHE A 19 -0.04 7.15 18.45
CA PHE A 19 0.15 8.45 17.80
C PHE A 19 -0.46 8.59 16.41
N VAL A 20 -0.98 7.53 15.76
CA VAL A 20 -1.73 7.73 14.49
C VAL A 20 -3.12 8.27 14.84
N PRO A 21 -3.45 9.53 14.50
CA PRO A 21 -4.80 10.03 14.67
C PRO A 21 -5.74 9.20 13.79
N ILE A 22 -6.87 8.80 14.36
CA ILE A 22 -7.91 8.07 13.65
C ILE A 22 -8.57 9.05 12.66
N GLU A 23 -8.45 8.71 11.38
CA GLU A 23 -9.24 9.15 10.22
C GLU A 23 -9.20 10.64 9.81
N THR A 24 -8.24 10.98 8.94
CA THR A 24 -8.49 12.03 7.93
C THR A 24 -9.28 11.42 6.77
N ARG A 25 -10.61 11.36 6.91
CA ARG A 25 -11.49 11.07 5.77
C ARG A 25 -11.49 12.24 4.78
N ASN A 26 -11.68 11.94 3.50
CA ASN A 26 -11.76 12.91 2.41
C ASN A 26 -10.46 13.68 2.16
N ILE A 27 -9.32 13.01 2.08
CA ILE A 27 -8.07 13.65 1.64
C ILE A 27 -8.30 14.16 0.21
N PRO A 28 -8.35 15.49 -0.01
CA PRO A 28 -8.70 16.05 -1.31
C PRO A 28 -7.51 15.86 -2.24
N THR A 29 -7.61 14.84 -3.09
CA THR A 29 -6.62 14.55 -4.12
C THR A 29 -7.32 14.51 -5.46
N THR A 30 -6.70 15.13 -6.47
CA THR A 30 -7.21 15.17 -7.85
C THR A 30 -6.46 14.22 -8.77
N ILE A 31 -5.43 13.55 -8.25
CA ILE A 31 -4.58 12.63 -9.00
C ILE A 31 -4.90 11.19 -8.59
N PRO A 32 -4.79 10.21 -9.50
CA PRO A 32 -4.90 8.79 -9.16
C PRO A 32 -3.86 8.39 -8.11
N MET A 33 -4.15 7.36 -7.33
CA MET A 33 -3.22 6.82 -6.34
C MET A 33 -3.04 5.32 -6.47
N LEU A 34 -1.83 4.85 -6.16
CA LEU A 34 -1.51 3.44 -5.98
C LEU A 34 -1.14 3.17 -4.52
N ILE A 35 -1.85 2.26 -3.88
CA ILE A 35 -1.52 1.73 -2.55
C ILE A 35 -0.80 0.40 -2.72
N VAL A 36 0.41 0.27 -2.18
CA VAL A 36 1.21 -0.95 -2.28
C VAL A 36 1.43 -1.53 -0.88
N MET A 37 1.15 -2.81 -0.70
CA MET A 37 1.29 -3.49 0.58
C MET A 37 1.92 -4.86 0.43
N GLY A 38 2.69 -5.29 1.43
CA GLY A 38 3.11 -6.69 1.52
C GLY A 38 1.99 -7.56 2.06
N GLN A 39 1.80 -8.76 1.47
CA GLN A 39 0.73 -9.69 1.88
C GLN A 39 0.75 -10.03 3.37
N ASN A 40 1.95 -10.10 3.95
CA ASN A 40 2.22 -10.46 5.34
C ASN A 40 2.66 -9.23 6.17
N ASP A 41 2.32 -8.02 5.76
CA ASP A 41 2.63 -6.80 6.50
C ASP A 41 1.90 -6.80 7.86
N VAL A 42 2.63 -7.13 8.92
CA VAL A 42 2.09 -7.21 10.27
C VAL A 42 1.66 -5.86 10.83
N LEU A 43 2.11 -4.72 10.31
CA LEU A 43 1.68 -3.42 10.82
C LEU A 43 0.28 -3.07 10.31
N PHE A 44 0.04 -3.28 9.01
CA PHE A 44 -1.20 -2.84 8.37
C PHE A 44 -2.20 -3.96 8.12
N CYS A 45 -1.72 -5.20 8.05
CA CYS A 45 -2.50 -6.42 7.94
C CYS A 45 -2.56 -7.12 9.31
N ASN A 46 -3.75 -7.56 9.71
CA ASN A 46 -4.03 -8.40 10.89
C ASN A 46 -3.75 -7.83 12.31
N LEU A 47 -2.66 -7.09 12.63
CA LEU A 47 -2.38 -6.70 14.04
C LEU A 47 -2.91 -5.33 14.48
N LEU A 48 -2.85 -4.27 13.66
CA LEU A 48 -3.31 -2.92 14.06
C LEU A 48 -4.68 -2.57 13.50
N ASN A 49 -4.97 -3.02 12.29
CA ASN A 49 -6.29 -2.94 11.68
C ASN A 49 -6.96 -4.30 11.79
N ILE A 50 -7.69 -4.50 12.89
CA ILE A 50 -8.53 -5.69 13.10
C ILE A 50 -9.36 -5.87 11.82
N ALA A 51 -9.08 -6.94 11.07
CA ALA A 51 -9.80 -7.38 9.86
C ALA A 51 -9.41 -6.82 8.47
N LEU A 52 -8.27 -6.13 8.27
CA LEU A 52 -7.76 -6.01 6.88
C LEU A 52 -7.01 -7.29 6.48
N SER A 53 -7.61 -8.05 5.56
CA SER A 53 -6.91 -9.09 4.79
C SER A 53 -6.15 -8.46 3.64
N CYS A 54 -4.84 -8.69 3.59
CA CYS A 54 -3.96 -8.27 2.50
C CYS A 54 -3.71 -9.39 1.49
N ASN A 55 -4.62 -10.36 1.37
CA ASN A 55 -4.54 -11.41 0.35
C ASN A 55 -5.03 -10.94 -1.02
N ASP A 56 -5.81 -9.86 -1.07
CA ASP A 56 -6.41 -9.34 -2.30
C ASP A 56 -6.42 -7.81 -2.28
N ALA A 57 -6.00 -7.21 -3.39
CA ALA A 57 -5.96 -5.77 -3.61
C ALA A 57 -7.36 -5.12 -3.45
N ASN A 58 -8.44 -5.82 -3.83
CA ASN A 58 -9.79 -5.26 -3.67
C ASN A 58 -10.19 -5.07 -2.21
N THR A 59 -9.63 -5.87 -1.30
CA THR A 59 -9.90 -5.70 0.13
C THR A 59 -9.28 -4.40 0.65
N ILE A 60 -8.07 -4.07 0.18
CA ILE A 60 -7.41 -2.79 0.46
C ILE A 60 -8.23 -1.63 -0.12
N ILE A 61 -8.59 -1.70 -1.40
CA ILE A 61 -9.40 -0.66 -2.04
C ILE A 61 -10.73 -0.44 -1.29
N ASN A 62 -11.43 -1.50 -0.92
CA ASN A 62 -12.70 -1.39 -0.21
C ASN A 62 -12.57 -0.78 1.18
N ARG A 63 -11.44 -0.98 1.87
CA ARG A 63 -11.16 -0.33 3.16
C ARG A 63 -10.84 1.16 2.97
N GLU A 64 -10.00 1.47 2.00
CA GLU A 64 -9.38 2.80 1.85
C GLU A 64 -10.22 3.79 1.01
N LYS A 65 -11.12 3.32 0.16
CA LYS A 65 -11.85 4.17 -0.79
C LYS A 65 -12.63 5.32 -0.14
N ASP A 66 -13.07 5.17 1.10
CA ASP A 66 -13.84 6.22 1.80
C ASP A 66 -12.93 7.33 2.36
N ASP A 67 -11.61 7.11 2.36
CA ASP A 67 -10.62 8.08 2.85
C ASP A 67 -10.14 9.04 1.75
N TYR A 68 -10.31 8.69 0.47
CA TYR A 68 -9.80 9.48 -0.66
C TYR A 68 -10.89 9.83 -1.67
N THR A 69 -10.82 11.05 -2.22
CA THR A 69 -11.79 11.54 -3.22
C THR A 69 -11.44 11.18 -4.66
N THR A 70 -10.44 10.32 -4.87
CA THR A 70 -9.85 10.00 -6.18
C THR A 70 -9.96 8.53 -6.52
N THR A 71 -9.54 8.16 -7.73
CA THR A 71 -9.38 6.75 -8.10
C THR A 71 -8.18 6.14 -7.36
N ILE A 72 -8.45 5.04 -6.65
CA ILE A 72 -7.45 4.26 -5.95
C ILE A 72 -7.26 2.93 -6.68
N GLU A 73 -6.01 2.56 -6.90
CA GLU A 73 -5.58 1.21 -7.23
C GLU A 73 -4.77 0.64 -6.08
N ALA A 74 -4.73 -0.69 -5.98
CA ALA A 74 -3.90 -1.36 -4.99
C ALA A 74 -3.11 -2.51 -5.61
N TYR A 75 -1.93 -2.76 -5.04
CA TYR A 75 -1.08 -3.90 -5.37
C TYR A 75 -0.63 -4.60 -4.08
N VAL A 76 -0.76 -5.92 -4.06
CA VAL A 76 -0.26 -6.77 -2.98
C VAL A 76 0.97 -7.51 -3.47
N LEU A 77 2.10 -7.30 -2.80
CA LEU A 77 3.29 -8.10 -3.05
C LEU A 77 3.21 -9.41 -2.27
N GLU A 78 3.01 -10.51 -3.01
CA GLU A 78 2.88 -11.85 -2.42
C GLU A 78 4.08 -12.23 -1.55
N ASN A 79 3.82 -12.98 -0.48
CA ASN A 79 4.82 -13.54 0.42
C ASN A 79 5.77 -12.51 1.07
N SER A 80 5.46 -11.22 1.04
CA SER A 80 6.32 -10.15 1.56
C SER A 80 5.74 -9.51 2.83
N GLY A 81 6.62 -9.04 3.72
CA GLY A 81 6.26 -8.32 4.95
C GLY A 81 6.16 -6.81 4.73
N HIS A 82 6.34 -6.05 5.81
CA HIS A 82 6.28 -4.59 5.78
C HIS A 82 7.29 -3.96 4.80
N ASP A 83 8.49 -4.52 4.74
CA ASP A 83 9.62 -3.98 4.00
C ASP A 83 9.73 -4.54 2.58
N ILE A 84 8.76 -4.18 1.75
CA ILE A 84 8.60 -4.70 0.39
C ILE A 84 9.80 -4.39 -0.54
N ASN A 85 10.56 -3.33 -0.26
CA ASN A 85 11.73 -2.93 -1.07
C ASN A 85 12.94 -3.83 -0.87
N LEU A 86 13.00 -4.54 0.26
CA LEU A 86 14.12 -5.41 0.63
C LEU A 86 13.79 -6.91 0.45
N HIS A 87 12.54 -7.19 0.07
CA HIS A 87 12.07 -8.54 -0.16
C HIS A 87 12.66 -9.14 -1.44
N ARG A 88 12.75 -10.47 -1.50
CA ARG A 88 13.40 -11.18 -2.63
C ARG A 88 12.67 -10.95 -3.96
N ASN A 89 11.35 -10.74 -3.91
CA ASN A 89 10.52 -10.44 -5.07
C ASN A 89 10.21 -8.95 -5.23
N ALA A 90 11.00 -8.05 -4.64
CA ALA A 90 10.77 -6.59 -4.73
C ALA A 90 10.63 -6.08 -6.17
N ARG A 91 11.24 -6.78 -7.14
CA ARG A 91 11.11 -6.50 -8.57
C ARG A 91 9.67 -6.52 -9.08
N ASP A 92 8.80 -7.32 -8.49
CA ASP A 92 7.43 -7.46 -8.95
C ASP A 92 6.62 -6.20 -8.59
N TRP A 93 6.81 -5.65 -7.38
CA TRP A 93 6.19 -4.38 -7.03
C TRP A 93 6.81 -3.21 -7.81
N PHE A 94 8.14 -3.21 -8.04
CA PHE A 94 8.77 -2.20 -8.88
C PHE A 94 8.15 -2.18 -10.29
N GLN A 95 7.87 -3.34 -10.88
CA GLN A 95 7.19 -3.42 -12.16
C GLN A 95 5.77 -2.87 -12.09
N ALA A 96 5.00 -3.21 -11.05
CA ALA A 96 3.66 -2.66 -10.86
C ALA A 96 3.66 -1.13 -10.74
N ALA A 97 4.65 -0.55 -10.06
CA ALA A 97 4.81 0.90 -9.95
C ALA A 97 5.15 1.55 -11.29
N LEU A 98 5.98 0.91 -12.12
CA LEU A 98 6.27 1.37 -13.48
C LEU A 98 5.02 1.32 -14.35
N ASP A 99 4.28 0.22 -14.32
CA ASP A 99 3.06 0.03 -15.12
C ASP A 99 2.00 1.08 -14.76
N TRP A 100 1.79 1.29 -13.46
CA TRP A 100 0.88 2.33 -12.95
C TRP A 100 1.33 3.73 -13.36
N THR A 101 2.63 4.03 -13.21
CA THR A 101 3.17 5.35 -13.62
C THR A 101 3.02 5.56 -15.12
N ASN A 102 3.29 4.55 -15.94
CA ASN A 102 3.12 4.62 -17.38
C ASN A 102 1.66 4.88 -17.75
N LYS A 103 0.71 4.20 -17.10
CA LYS A 103 -0.74 4.38 -17.29
C LYS A 103 -1.19 5.82 -17.06
N TYR A 104 -0.59 6.53 -16.10
CA TYR A 104 -0.98 7.91 -15.74
C TYR A 104 0.04 8.99 -16.12
N SER A 105 1.12 8.61 -16.79
CA SER A 105 2.11 9.56 -17.32
C SER A 105 1.50 10.42 -18.42
N PHE A 106 1.96 11.67 -18.52
CA PHE A 106 1.50 12.65 -19.51
C PHE A 106 1.62 12.16 -20.97
N GLU A 107 2.55 11.23 -21.26
CA GLU A 107 2.74 10.65 -22.59
C GLU A 107 1.55 9.78 -23.04
N ASN A 108 0.77 9.23 -22.10
CA ASN A 108 -0.40 8.40 -22.36
C ASN A 108 -1.74 9.12 -22.11
N CYS A 109 -1.73 10.40 -21.69
CA CYS A 109 -2.95 11.17 -21.45
C CYS A 109 -3.70 11.60 -22.72
N GLY A 110 -3.23 11.26 -23.92
CA GLY A 110 -3.85 11.71 -25.17
C GLY A 110 -3.90 13.23 -25.32
N CYS A 111 -3.19 13.98 -24.46
CA CYS A 111 -3.02 15.41 -24.57
C CYS A 111 -2.17 15.67 -25.81
N SER A 112 -2.88 15.99 -26.89
CA SER A 112 -2.28 16.53 -28.11
C SER A 112 -1.41 17.73 -27.70
N LYS A 113 -0.18 17.78 -28.22
CA LYS A 113 0.63 19.00 -28.15
C LYS A 113 -0.13 20.19 -28.73
#